data_AF-A0A1E7FG88-F1
#
_entry.id   AF-A0A1E7FG88-F1
#
_cell.length_a   1.000
_cell.length_b   1.000
_cell.length_c   1.000
_cell.angle_alpha   90.00
_cell.angle_beta   90.00
_cell.angle_gamma   90.00
#
_symmetry.space_group_name_H-M   'P 1'
#
loop_
_entity.id
_entity.type
_entity.pdbx_description
1 polymer ?
#
loop_
_entity_poly.entity_id
_entity_poly.type
_entity_poly.pdbx_seq_one_letter_code
_entity_poly.pdbx_strand_id
1 'polypeptide(L)'
;MVLFAKAVTKIWVEPFLEAGAPEDTPIERQGCGPFDRQGGEFGLNYGEGFTFDETHLEEEFGYPNICTYWDYSPAREVVGMYFPLFEYSLVMYLLLDFVNTKLSYRRGELPEWYWMLMKIVTPINIILCIWFRMIFIFIAYDEPQLHTCAFLGLQITLISVAITNTLYVLQTGQSYPTIPISKSQTAVIASFYLILNVAISSVKIYATILIVLPGRGPDFYRHPTFIPGMILGKLVDTLWMIMNAVIPFGIAYVRMLNEEPITIVFTQNTPIYEGAQAQATETTNLVN
;
A
#
# COMPACT_ATOMS: atom_id res chain seq x y z
N MET A 1 5.66 9.78 -4.17
CA MET A 1 5.16 8.94 -5.27
C MET A 1 3.91 9.53 -5.92
N VAL A 2 2.76 9.62 -5.22
CA VAL A 2 1.50 10.15 -5.78
C VAL A 2 1.63 11.51 -6.47
N LEU A 3 2.22 12.51 -5.81
CA LEU A 3 2.40 13.85 -6.41
C LEU A 3 3.29 13.82 -7.66
N PHE A 4 4.29 12.95 -7.66
CA PHE A 4 5.18 12.77 -8.79
C PHE A 4 4.46 12.10 -9.96
N ALA A 5 3.68 11.04 -9.70
CA ALA A 5 2.82 10.40 -10.69
C ALA A 5 1.89 11.44 -11.33
N LYS A 6 1.14 12.20 -10.53
CA LYS A 6 0.26 13.27 -11.00
C LYS A 6 0.97 14.31 -11.88
N ALA A 7 2.19 14.71 -11.52
CA ALA A 7 2.96 15.64 -12.32
C ALA A 7 3.37 15.04 -13.67
N VAL A 8 3.86 13.80 -13.67
CA VAL A 8 4.24 13.05 -14.88
C VAL A 8 3.03 12.87 -15.80
N THR A 9 1.87 12.51 -15.23
CA THR A 9 0.60 12.38 -15.93
C THR A 9 0.21 13.68 -16.62
N LYS A 10 0.15 14.77 -15.85
CA LYS A 10 -0.32 16.05 -16.36
C LYS A 10 0.57 16.63 -17.46
N ILE A 11 1.89 16.39 -17.37
CA ILE A 11 2.85 16.94 -18.33
C ILE A 11 2.90 16.12 -19.62
N TRP A 12 2.83 14.78 -19.54
CA TRP A 12 3.10 13.91 -20.68
C TRP A 12 1.96 12.99 -21.09
N VAL A 13 1.14 12.52 -20.14
CA VAL A 13 0.09 11.53 -20.40
C VAL A 13 -1.19 12.20 -20.86
N GLU A 14 -1.69 13.20 -20.14
CA GLU A 14 -2.95 13.89 -20.49
C GLU A 14 -2.91 14.42 -21.93
N PRO A 15 -1.87 15.15 -22.39
CA PRO A 15 -1.82 15.62 -23.78
C PRO A 15 -1.77 14.49 -24.80
N PHE A 16 -1.15 13.35 -24.46
CA PHE A 16 -1.07 12.18 -25.33
C PHE A 16 -2.42 11.49 -25.47
N LEU A 17 -3.15 11.31 -24.36
CA LEU A 17 -4.49 10.70 -24.39
C LEU A 17 -5.49 11.60 -25.12
N GLU A 18 -5.45 12.91 -24.91
CA GLU A 18 -6.34 13.87 -25.58
C GLU A 18 -6.08 13.95 -27.09
N ALA A 19 -4.81 13.79 -27.52
CA ALA A 19 -4.46 13.81 -28.94
C ALA A 19 -4.96 12.58 -29.71
N GLY A 20 -5.23 11.46 -29.02
CA GLY A 20 -5.60 10.20 -29.66
C GLY A 20 -4.43 9.49 -30.33
N ALA A 21 -4.74 8.45 -31.11
CA ALA A 21 -3.74 7.78 -31.92
C ALA A 21 -3.21 8.75 -33.00
N PRO A 22 -1.90 8.76 -33.30
CA PRO A 22 -1.34 9.56 -34.39
C PRO A 22 -2.10 9.37 -35.71
N GLU A 23 -2.31 10.44 -36.48
CA GLU A 23 -3.09 10.39 -37.73
C GLU A 23 -2.54 9.39 -38.76
N ASP A 24 -1.24 9.12 -38.74
CA ASP A 24 -0.55 8.16 -39.60
C ASP A 24 -0.61 6.71 -39.09
N THR A 25 -1.27 6.48 -37.95
CA THR A 25 -1.46 5.13 -37.39
C THR A 25 -2.33 4.29 -38.32
N PRO A 26 -1.83 3.14 -38.81
CA PRO A 26 -2.63 2.23 -39.63
C PRO A 26 -3.94 1.86 -38.93
N ILE A 27 -5.03 1.68 -39.69
CA ILE A 27 -6.36 1.40 -39.12
C ILE A 27 -6.36 0.13 -38.25
N GLU A 28 -5.52 -0.86 -38.57
CA GLU A 28 -5.38 -2.10 -37.79
C GLU A 28 -4.69 -1.87 -36.43
N ARG A 29 -4.09 -0.70 -36.22
CA ARG A 29 -3.37 -0.30 -35.01
C ARG A 29 -4.03 0.84 -34.24
N GLN A 30 -5.13 1.39 -34.75
CA GLN A 30 -5.86 2.46 -34.06
C GLN A 30 -6.50 1.95 -32.76
N GLY A 31 -6.92 0.68 -32.72
CA GLY A 31 -7.40 0.00 -31.51
C GLY A 31 -6.28 -0.69 -30.74
N CYS A 32 -5.15 -0.04 -30.48
CA CYS A 32 -4.05 -0.62 -29.70
C CYS A 32 -3.76 0.21 -28.45
N GLY A 33 -3.43 -0.49 -27.36
CA GLY A 33 -3.07 0.14 -26.09
C GLY A 33 -4.25 0.95 -25.52
N PRO A 34 -4.04 2.20 -25.06
CA PRO A 34 -5.08 2.96 -24.38
C PRO A 34 -6.26 3.36 -25.28
N PHE A 35 -6.12 3.22 -26.60
CA PHE A 35 -7.13 3.57 -27.60
C PHE A 35 -7.89 2.36 -28.15
N ASP A 36 -7.69 1.16 -27.56
CA ASP A 36 -8.46 -0.05 -27.89
C ASP A 36 -9.87 0.00 -27.27
N ARG A 37 -10.66 1.00 -27.66
CA ARG A 37 -12.04 1.19 -27.19
C ARG A 37 -13.01 1.37 -28.35
N GLN A 38 -14.13 0.68 -28.24
CA GLN A 38 -15.25 0.85 -29.15
C GLN A 38 -16.56 0.87 -28.34
N GLY A 39 -17.17 2.06 -28.22
CA GLY A 39 -18.37 2.30 -27.43
C GLY A 39 -18.06 2.59 -25.96
N GLY A 40 -18.71 1.83 -25.06
CA GLY A 40 -18.66 2.07 -23.61
C GLY A 40 -19.52 3.26 -23.16
N GLU A 41 -19.38 3.63 -21.89
CA GLU A 41 -20.13 4.73 -21.28
C GLU A 41 -19.88 6.10 -21.93
N PHE A 42 -18.68 6.28 -22.49
CA PHE A 42 -18.25 7.54 -23.12
C PHE A 42 -18.41 7.56 -24.65
N GLY A 43 -18.78 6.44 -25.28
CA GLY A 43 -19.05 6.38 -26.72
C GLY A 43 -17.81 6.58 -27.61
N LEU A 44 -16.63 6.19 -27.13
CA LEU A 44 -15.34 6.38 -27.81
C LEU A 44 -15.14 5.39 -28.97
N ASN A 45 -14.47 5.82 -30.03
CA ASN A 45 -14.06 4.98 -31.15
C ASN A 45 -12.58 4.62 -31.09
N TYR A 46 -12.17 3.62 -31.89
CA TYR A 46 -10.78 3.22 -31.98
C TYR A 46 -9.89 4.38 -32.42
N GLY A 47 -8.80 4.59 -31.70
CA GLY A 47 -7.85 5.67 -31.96
C GLY A 47 -8.32 7.05 -31.52
N GLU A 48 -9.56 7.19 -31.02
CA GLU A 48 -10.10 8.47 -30.56
C GLU A 48 -9.41 8.91 -29.26
N GLY A 49 -9.04 10.19 -29.21
CA GLY A 49 -8.51 10.80 -28.00
C GLY A 49 -9.59 10.97 -26.93
N PHE A 50 -9.17 10.96 -25.66
CA PHE A 50 -10.07 11.09 -24.52
C PHE A 50 -9.40 11.80 -23.36
N THR A 51 -10.21 12.40 -22.50
CA THR A 51 -9.78 13.12 -21.31
C THR A 51 -9.60 12.19 -20.11
N PHE A 52 -8.99 12.70 -19.03
CA PHE A 52 -8.77 11.89 -17.82
C PHE A 52 -10.06 11.46 -17.10
N ASP A 53 -11.15 12.18 -17.35
CA ASP A 53 -12.50 11.87 -16.85
C ASP A 53 -13.24 10.88 -17.77
N GLU A 54 -12.55 10.29 -18.76
CA GLU A 54 -13.10 9.32 -19.70
C GLU A 54 -12.24 8.04 -19.71
N THR A 55 -11.52 7.76 -18.63
CA THR A 55 -10.59 6.62 -18.54
C THR A 55 -11.29 5.28 -18.28
N HIS A 56 -10.57 4.17 -18.40
CA HIS A 56 -11.13 2.83 -18.12
C HIS A 56 -11.51 2.66 -16.65
N LEU A 57 -10.68 3.22 -15.76
CA LEU A 57 -10.98 3.23 -14.34
C LEU A 57 -12.09 4.21 -13.99
N GLU A 58 -12.29 5.30 -14.75
CA GLU A 58 -13.49 6.14 -14.58
C GLU A 58 -14.75 5.33 -14.84
N GLU A 59 -14.79 4.58 -15.94
CA GLU A 59 -15.94 3.74 -16.28
C GLU A 59 -16.22 2.73 -15.16
N GLU A 60 -15.19 2.12 -14.58
CA GLU A 60 -15.41 1.19 -13.47
C GLU A 60 -15.81 1.87 -12.15
N PHE A 61 -15.11 2.93 -11.75
CA PHE A 61 -15.25 3.50 -10.41
C PHE A 61 -16.20 4.70 -10.32
N GLY A 62 -16.50 5.34 -11.45
CA GLY A 62 -17.21 6.61 -11.59
C GLY A 62 -16.40 7.86 -11.24
N TYR A 63 -15.09 7.71 -10.98
CA TYR A 63 -14.17 8.80 -10.68
C TYR A 63 -12.72 8.39 -11.00
N PRO A 64 -11.81 9.36 -11.24
CA PRO A 64 -10.46 9.04 -11.66
C PRO A 64 -9.69 8.75 -10.38
N ASN A 65 -9.64 7.45 -10.05
CA ASN A 65 -8.99 7.00 -8.84
C ASN A 65 -7.47 7.16 -8.95
N ILE A 66 -6.76 6.86 -7.86
CA ILE A 66 -5.32 7.13 -7.82
C ILE A 66 -4.51 6.33 -8.85
N CYS A 67 -4.99 5.16 -9.25
CA CYS A 67 -4.31 4.29 -10.22
C CYS A 67 -4.30 4.89 -11.62
N THR A 68 -5.32 5.66 -11.99
CA THR A 68 -5.39 6.33 -13.29
C THR A 68 -4.12 7.15 -13.57
N TYR A 69 -3.52 7.76 -12.55
CA TYR A 69 -2.30 8.57 -12.66
C TYR A 69 -1.02 7.77 -12.95
N TRP A 70 -1.05 6.44 -12.96
CA TRP A 70 0.12 5.61 -13.27
C TRP A 70 -0.20 4.39 -14.12
N ASP A 71 -1.34 4.38 -14.81
CA ASP A 71 -1.73 3.27 -15.70
C ASP A 71 -1.24 3.45 -17.14
N TYR A 72 -1.00 4.70 -17.52
CA TYR A 72 -0.64 5.08 -18.88
C TYR A 72 0.85 5.42 -19.00
N SER A 73 1.45 5.07 -20.13
CA SER A 73 2.84 5.43 -20.43
C SER A 73 2.98 6.93 -20.71
N PRO A 74 4.09 7.59 -20.31
CA PRO A 74 5.25 7.03 -19.60
C PRO A 74 5.09 6.99 -18.06
N ALA A 75 3.94 7.42 -17.51
CA ALA A 75 3.76 7.52 -16.06
C ALA A 75 3.86 6.17 -15.37
N ARG A 76 3.32 5.12 -16.00
CA ARG A 76 3.41 3.74 -15.51
C ARG A 76 4.84 3.27 -15.32
N GLU A 77 5.70 3.44 -16.33
CA GLU A 77 7.08 2.98 -16.30
C GLU A 77 7.86 3.75 -15.25
N VAL A 78 7.68 5.07 -15.23
CA VAL A 78 8.32 5.95 -14.25
C VAL A 78 7.91 5.57 -12.83
N VAL A 79 6.61 5.42 -12.55
CA VAL A 79 6.14 5.04 -11.21
C VAL A 79 6.58 3.62 -10.87
N GLY A 80 6.54 2.68 -11.82
CA GLY A 80 7.04 1.31 -11.66
C GLY A 80 8.52 1.24 -11.28
N MET A 81 9.36 2.16 -11.77
CA MET A 81 10.78 2.26 -11.37
C MET A 81 10.95 2.71 -9.91
N TYR A 82 10.11 3.63 -9.42
CA TYR A 82 10.22 4.15 -8.05
C TYR A 82 9.40 3.36 -7.03
N PHE A 83 8.42 2.58 -7.48
CA PHE A 83 7.54 1.80 -6.63
C PHE A 83 8.27 0.86 -5.65
N PRO A 84 9.36 0.16 -6.04
CA PRO A 84 10.13 -0.66 -5.11
C PRO A 84 10.62 0.06 -3.86
N LEU A 85 10.87 1.36 -3.91
CA LEU A 85 11.25 2.13 -2.72
C LEU A 85 10.14 2.15 -1.66
N PHE A 86 8.89 2.32 -2.10
CA PHE A 86 7.73 2.26 -1.22
C PHE A 86 7.46 0.83 -0.75
N GLU A 87 7.48 -0.13 -1.68
CA GLU A 87 7.23 -1.54 -1.40
C GLU A 87 8.23 -2.11 -0.40
N TYR A 88 9.54 -1.92 -0.62
CA TYR A 88 10.57 -2.42 0.29
C TYR A 88 10.50 -1.73 1.64
N SER A 89 10.16 -0.44 1.70
CA SER A 89 9.94 0.25 2.96
C SER A 89 8.78 -0.35 3.75
N LEU A 90 7.67 -0.69 3.09
CA LEU A 90 6.52 -1.34 3.72
C LEU A 90 6.85 -2.78 4.16
N VAL A 91 7.58 -3.55 3.34
CA VAL A 91 8.03 -4.91 3.71
C VAL A 91 8.98 -4.87 4.91
N MET A 92 9.96 -3.94 4.92
CA MET A 92 10.83 -3.73 6.08
C MET A 92 10.04 -3.37 7.33
N TYR A 93 9.06 -2.48 7.20
CA TYR A 93 8.15 -2.12 8.30
C TYR A 93 7.43 -3.37 8.86
N LEU A 94 6.85 -4.22 7.99
CA LEU A 94 6.15 -5.44 8.41
C LEU A 94 7.08 -6.42 9.15
N LEU A 95 8.33 -6.55 8.70
CA LEU A 95 9.33 -7.39 9.35
C LEU A 95 9.74 -6.84 10.72
N LEU A 96 10.00 -5.54 10.82
CA LEU A 96 10.39 -4.89 12.06
C LEU A 96 9.26 -4.89 13.08
N ASP A 97 8.02 -4.63 12.67
CA ASP A 97 6.84 -4.68 13.54
C ASP A 97 6.59 -6.11 14.05
N PHE A 98 6.84 -7.13 13.24
CA PHE A 98 6.79 -8.53 13.68
C PHE A 98 7.86 -8.88 14.71
N VAL A 99 9.10 -8.42 14.50
CA VAL A 99 10.20 -8.61 15.47
C VAL A 99 9.89 -7.90 16.78
N ASN A 100 9.45 -6.63 16.70
CA ASN A 100 9.06 -5.86 17.87
C ASN A 100 7.93 -6.55 18.65
N THR A 101 6.88 -6.98 17.96
CA THR A 101 5.78 -7.73 18.57
C THR A 101 6.23 -9.02 19.24
N LYS A 102 7.17 -9.76 18.62
CA LYS A 102 7.75 -10.96 19.22
C LYS A 102 8.45 -10.64 20.54
N LEU A 103 9.20 -9.54 20.59
CA LEU A 103 9.88 -9.09 21.81
C LEU A 103 8.87 -8.69 22.89
N SER A 104 7.84 -7.91 22.55
CA SER A 104 6.77 -7.52 23.47
C SER A 104 6.02 -8.73 24.03
N TYR A 105 5.73 -9.74 23.20
CA TYR A 105 5.17 -11.01 23.65
C TYR A 105 6.09 -11.74 24.63
N ARG A 106 7.41 -11.80 24.34
CA ARG A 106 8.40 -12.42 25.24
C ARG A 106 8.55 -11.68 26.56
N ARG A 107 8.29 -10.36 26.60
CA ARG A 107 8.23 -9.55 27.83
C ARG A 107 6.92 -9.69 28.60
N GLY A 108 5.93 -10.40 28.06
CA GLY A 108 4.61 -10.58 28.69
C GLY A 108 3.67 -9.38 28.51
N GLU A 109 3.98 -8.46 27.60
CA GLU A 109 3.15 -7.27 27.32
C GLU A 109 1.95 -7.57 26.43
N LEU A 110 1.98 -8.72 25.73
CA LEU A 110 0.97 -9.10 24.76
C LEU A 110 0.42 -10.51 25.06
N PRO A 111 -0.89 -10.74 24.84
CA PRO A 111 -1.48 -12.05 24.99
C PRO A 111 -1.11 -13.01 23.85
N GLU A 112 -1.17 -14.32 24.10
CA GLU A 112 -0.80 -15.36 23.14
C GLU A 112 -1.62 -15.33 21.84
N TRP A 113 -2.92 -15.01 21.91
CA TRP A 113 -3.78 -14.93 20.73
C TRP A 113 -3.30 -13.84 19.75
N TYR A 114 -2.79 -12.72 20.27
CA TYR A 114 -2.29 -11.63 19.44
C TYR A 114 -0.98 -12.03 18.76
N TRP A 115 -0.10 -12.73 19.49
CA TRP A 115 1.09 -13.32 18.89
C TRP A 115 0.75 -14.34 17.79
N MET A 116 -0.28 -15.17 18.01
CA MET A 116 -0.77 -16.09 16.99
C MET A 116 -1.28 -15.36 15.74
N LEU A 117 -2.07 -14.28 15.94
CA LEU A 117 -2.54 -13.43 14.86
C LEU A 117 -1.38 -12.91 14.00
N MET A 118 -0.33 -12.38 14.63
CA MET A 118 0.82 -11.83 13.90
C MET A 118 1.62 -12.88 13.14
N LYS A 119 1.78 -14.09 13.68
CA LYS A 119 2.41 -15.22 12.94
C LYS A 119 1.67 -15.58 11.65
N ILE A 120 0.36 -15.35 11.58
CA ILE A 120 -0.48 -15.64 10.42
C ILE A 120 -0.55 -14.44 9.47
N VAL A 121 -0.83 -13.25 10.02
CA VAL A 121 -1.10 -12.05 9.23
C VAL A 121 0.17 -11.49 8.58
N THR A 122 1.31 -11.50 9.28
CA THR A 122 2.56 -10.96 8.72
C THR A 122 2.98 -11.63 7.41
N PRO A 123 3.09 -12.98 7.29
CA PRO A 123 3.48 -13.59 6.02
C PRO A 123 2.46 -13.33 4.90
N ILE A 124 1.16 -13.32 5.22
CA ILE A 124 0.10 -12.97 4.25
C ILE A 124 0.30 -11.54 3.75
N ASN A 125 0.48 -10.58 4.65
CA ASN A 125 0.72 -9.17 4.31
C ASN A 125 1.97 -8.97 3.45
N ILE A 126 3.06 -9.70 3.72
CA ILE A 126 4.27 -9.62 2.90
C ILE A 126 3.98 -10.10 1.48
N ILE A 127 3.31 -11.25 1.32
CA ILE A 127 2.94 -11.80 0.01
C ILE A 127 2.04 -10.82 -0.74
N LEU A 128 0.98 -10.31 -0.09
CA LEU A 128 0.03 -9.39 -0.71
C LEU A 128 0.65 -8.03 -1.05
N CYS A 129 1.57 -7.53 -0.20
CA CYS A 129 2.33 -6.30 -0.48
C CYS A 129 3.21 -6.45 -1.72
N ILE A 130 3.90 -7.59 -1.87
CA ILE A 130 4.74 -7.86 -3.04
C ILE A 130 3.87 -8.06 -4.28
N TRP A 131 2.74 -8.76 -4.13
CA TRP A 131 1.78 -9.00 -5.21
C TRP A 131 1.27 -7.69 -5.81
N PHE A 132 1.11 -6.63 -5.02
CA PHE A 132 0.63 -5.34 -5.53
C PHE A 132 1.43 -4.83 -6.74
N ARG A 133 2.71 -5.19 -6.88
CA ARG A 133 3.54 -4.85 -8.06
C ARG A 133 2.93 -5.33 -9.38
N MET A 134 2.09 -6.36 -9.37
CA MET A 134 1.36 -6.83 -10.55
C MET A 134 0.47 -5.75 -11.18
N ILE A 135 0.16 -4.66 -10.45
CA ILE A 135 -0.55 -3.50 -10.99
C ILE A 135 0.16 -2.83 -12.18
N PHE A 136 1.50 -2.95 -12.27
CA PHE A 136 2.27 -2.45 -13.41
C PHE A 136 2.38 -3.45 -14.56
N ILE A 137 1.98 -4.70 -14.34
CA ILE A 137 1.99 -5.78 -15.34
C ILE A 137 0.62 -5.87 -15.99
N PHE A 138 -0.44 -5.93 -15.18
CA PHE A 138 -1.82 -5.92 -15.67
C PHE A 138 -2.25 -4.49 -15.88
N ILE A 139 -2.46 -4.11 -17.13
CA ILE A 139 -2.77 -2.75 -17.50
C ILE A 139 -4.28 -2.55 -17.37
N ALA A 140 -4.72 -1.46 -16.74
CA ALA A 140 -6.12 -1.23 -16.41
C ALA A 140 -7.05 -1.20 -17.64
N TYR A 141 -6.53 -0.77 -18.80
CA TYR A 141 -7.31 -0.72 -20.03
C TYR A 141 -7.38 -2.06 -20.79
N ASP A 142 -6.50 -3.02 -20.49
CA ASP A 142 -6.54 -4.36 -21.09
C ASP A 142 -7.26 -5.35 -20.16
N GLU A 143 -6.88 -5.36 -18.88
CA GLU A 143 -7.32 -6.34 -17.88
C GLU A 143 -7.66 -5.65 -16.54
N PRO A 144 -8.75 -4.84 -16.48
CA PRO A 144 -9.12 -4.07 -15.29
C PRO A 144 -9.36 -4.96 -14.05
N GLN A 145 -9.82 -6.19 -14.24
CA GLN A 145 -10.04 -7.15 -13.16
C GLN A 145 -8.73 -7.56 -12.48
N LEU A 146 -7.72 -7.94 -13.27
CA LEU A 146 -6.43 -8.40 -12.74
C LEU A 146 -5.61 -7.23 -12.19
N HIS A 147 -5.69 -6.06 -12.83
CA HIS A 147 -5.17 -4.81 -12.32
C HIS A 147 -5.75 -4.49 -10.93
N THR A 148 -7.07 -4.53 -10.81
CA THR A 148 -7.76 -4.26 -9.54
C THR A 148 -7.53 -5.35 -8.49
N CYS A 149 -7.32 -6.61 -8.92
CA CYS A 149 -6.97 -7.71 -8.03
C CYS A 149 -5.62 -7.49 -7.33
N ALA A 150 -4.63 -6.97 -8.06
CA ALA A 150 -3.35 -6.59 -7.47
C ALA A 150 -3.55 -5.50 -6.39
N PHE A 151 -4.38 -4.49 -6.68
CA PHE A 151 -4.71 -3.43 -5.72
C PHE A 151 -5.46 -3.95 -4.48
N LEU A 152 -6.36 -4.91 -4.65
CA LEU A 152 -7.07 -5.57 -3.54
C LEU A 152 -6.10 -6.19 -2.52
N GLY A 153 -4.99 -6.77 -2.98
CA GLY A 153 -3.93 -7.28 -2.11
C GLY A 153 -3.32 -6.20 -1.22
N LEU A 154 -3.00 -5.03 -1.79
CA LEU A 154 -2.53 -3.88 -1.01
C LEU A 154 -3.59 -3.40 -0.02
N GLN A 155 -4.86 -3.33 -0.43
CA GLN A 155 -5.94 -2.91 0.45
C GLN A 155 -6.03 -3.79 1.70
N ILE A 156 -6.05 -5.11 1.51
CA ILE A 156 -6.08 -6.07 2.62
C ILE A 156 -4.85 -5.89 3.52
N THR A 157 -3.66 -5.71 2.94
CA THR A 157 -2.42 -5.46 3.69
C THR A 157 -2.54 -4.24 4.59
N LEU A 158 -2.99 -3.10 4.05
CA LEU A 158 -3.11 -1.85 4.81
C LEU A 158 -4.19 -1.93 5.89
N ILE A 159 -5.30 -2.61 5.62
CA ILE A 159 -6.35 -2.89 6.61
C ILE A 159 -5.81 -3.75 7.75
N SER A 160 -5.08 -4.82 7.43
CA SER A 160 -4.47 -5.69 8.43
C SER A 160 -3.43 -4.94 9.27
N VAL A 161 -2.60 -4.09 8.68
CA VAL A 161 -1.65 -3.23 9.41
C VAL A 161 -2.38 -2.27 10.34
N ALA A 162 -3.42 -1.58 9.86
CA ALA A 162 -4.23 -0.68 10.67
C ALA A 162 -4.83 -1.41 11.89
N ILE A 163 -5.47 -2.56 11.67
CA ILE A 163 -6.08 -3.37 12.72
C ILE A 163 -5.03 -3.84 13.72
N THR A 164 -3.94 -4.45 13.26
CA THR A 164 -2.91 -5.03 14.14
C THR A 164 -2.19 -3.96 14.96
N ASN A 165 -1.88 -2.80 14.37
CA ASN A 165 -1.34 -1.65 15.09
C ASN A 165 -2.29 -1.14 16.17
N THR A 166 -3.58 -0.97 15.85
CA THR A 166 -4.54 -0.49 16.84
C THR A 166 -4.76 -1.49 17.96
N LEU A 167 -4.85 -2.78 17.64
CA LEU A 167 -4.92 -3.84 18.63
C LEU A 167 -3.69 -3.85 19.54
N TYR A 168 -2.49 -3.64 18.99
CA TYR A 168 -1.26 -3.51 19.78
C TYR A 168 -1.39 -2.42 20.84
N VAL A 169 -1.85 -1.23 20.43
CA VAL A 169 -2.05 -0.07 21.33
C VAL A 169 -3.07 -0.39 22.43
N LEU A 170 -4.17 -1.07 22.08
CA LEU A 170 -5.19 -1.50 23.02
C LEU A 170 -4.65 -2.51 24.04
N GLN A 171 -3.85 -3.49 23.59
CA GLN A 171 -3.31 -4.55 24.45
C GLN A 171 -2.20 -4.04 25.38
N THR A 172 -1.31 -3.21 24.86
CA THR A 172 -0.17 -2.66 25.63
C THR A 172 -0.58 -1.50 26.54
N GLY A 173 -1.77 -0.94 26.37
CA GLY A 173 -2.27 0.17 27.18
C GLY A 173 -1.40 1.42 27.06
N GLN A 174 -0.82 1.65 25.87
CA GLN A 174 0.03 2.80 25.61
C GLN A 174 -0.73 4.12 25.80
N SER A 175 -0.10 5.05 26.51
CA SER A 175 -0.49 6.46 26.57
C SER A 175 0.63 7.26 25.92
N TYR A 176 0.28 8.09 24.94
CA TYR A 176 1.25 8.87 24.19
C TYR A 176 1.54 10.19 24.91
N PRO A 177 2.74 10.40 25.48
CA PRO A 177 3.06 11.60 26.25
C PRO A 177 2.97 12.89 25.43
N THR A 178 3.13 12.78 24.11
CA THR A 178 3.05 13.89 23.15
C THR A 178 1.64 14.43 22.97
N ILE A 179 0.61 13.72 23.41
CA ILE A 179 -0.78 14.15 23.36
C ILE A 179 -1.38 13.94 24.75
N PRO A 180 -1.90 14.96 25.45
CA PRO A 180 -2.36 14.84 26.84
C PRO A 180 -3.69 14.07 26.94
N ILE A 181 -3.66 12.78 26.57
CA ILE A 181 -4.79 11.86 26.51
C ILE A 181 -4.52 10.75 27.52
N SER A 182 -5.51 10.49 28.38
CA SER A 182 -5.42 9.41 29.36
C SER A 182 -5.45 8.03 28.69
N LYS A 183 -4.94 7.00 29.38
CA LYS A 183 -5.03 5.61 28.87
C LYS A 183 -6.46 5.19 28.50
N SER A 184 -7.45 5.58 29.30
CA SER A 184 -8.86 5.27 29.04
C SER A 184 -9.38 5.99 27.79
N GLN A 185 -9.00 7.25 27.59
CA GLN A 185 -9.36 7.99 26.38
C GLN A 185 -8.68 7.40 25.13
N THR A 186 -7.40 7.03 25.22
CA THR A 186 -6.71 6.33 24.12
C THR A 186 -7.43 5.04 23.74
N ALA A 187 -7.83 4.24 24.73
CA ALA A 187 -8.56 3.00 24.48
C ALA A 187 -9.91 3.22 23.79
N VAL A 188 -10.66 4.25 24.21
CA VAL A 188 -11.94 4.61 23.58
C VAL A 188 -11.72 5.07 22.13
N ILE A 189 -10.75 5.95 21.89
CA ILE A 189 -10.43 6.46 20.54
C ILE A 189 -9.98 5.32 19.63
N ALA A 190 -9.06 4.47 20.10
CA ALA A 190 -8.58 3.31 19.36
C ALA A 190 -9.71 2.32 19.04
N SER A 191 -10.61 2.05 19.98
CA SER A 191 -11.76 1.17 19.75
C SER A 191 -12.73 1.76 18.72
N PHE A 192 -13.03 3.06 18.83
CA PHE A 192 -13.89 3.76 17.86
C PHE A 192 -13.27 3.77 16.46
N TYR A 193 -11.97 4.06 16.36
CA TYR A 193 -11.21 3.98 15.12
C TYR A 193 -11.27 2.58 14.52
N LEU A 194 -11.11 1.52 15.32
CA LEU A 194 -11.17 0.14 14.85
C LEU A 194 -12.54 -0.21 14.25
N ILE A 195 -13.63 0.17 14.93
CA ILE A 195 -15.01 -0.04 14.46
C ILE A 195 -15.23 0.67 13.12
N LEU A 196 -14.87 1.96 13.04
CA LEU A 196 -14.98 2.72 11.80
C LEU A 196 -14.10 2.12 10.70
N ASN A 197 -12.88 1.68 11.02
CA ASN A 197 -11.97 1.14 10.03
C ASN A 197 -12.54 -0.13 9.41
N VAL A 198 -13.06 -1.04 10.23
CA VAL A 198 -13.72 -2.26 9.78
C VAL A 198 -14.95 -1.94 8.93
N ALA A 199 -15.79 -0.98 9.36
CA ALA A 199 -16.99 -0.62 8.61
C ALA A 199 -16.66 -0.06 7.21
N ILE A 200 -15.77 0.94 7.14
CA ILE A 200 -15.40 1.59 5.88
C ILE A 200 -14.64 0.60 4.98
N SER A 201 -13.74 -0.21 5.55
CA SER A 201 -13.00 -1.22 4.81
C SER A 201 -13.89 -2.33 4.27
N SER A 202 -14.95 -2.73 4.98
CA SER A 202 -15.90 -3.72 4.47
C SER A 202 -16.61 -3.22 3.22
N VAL A 203 -17.03 -1.94 3.21
CA VAL A 203 -17.63 -1.32 2.01
C VAL A 203 -16.62 -1.23 0.87
N LYS A 204 -15.38 -0.81 1.15
CA LYS A 204 -14.32 -0.68 0.15
C LYS A 204 -13.92 -2.03 -0.47
N ILE A 205 -13.73 -3.06 0.34
CA ILE A 205 -13.39 -4.41 -0.10
C ILE A 205 -14.54 -5.00 -0.92
N TYR A 206 -15.79 -4.87 -0.45
CA TYR A 206 -16.95 -5.33 -1.20
C TYR A 206 -17.03 -4.70 -2.60
N ALA A 207 -16.87 -3.38 -2.69
CA ALA A 207 -16.87 -2.68 -3.97
C ALA A 207 -15.71 -3.11 -4.88
N THR A 208 -14.52 -3.32 -4.32
CA THR A 208 -13.35 -3.77 -5.07
C THR A 208 -13.54 -5.20 -5.59
N ILE A 209 -14.14 -6.10 -4.80
CA ILE A 209 -14.48 -7.47 -5.23
C ILE A 209 -15.48 -7.46 -6.40
N LEU A 210 -16.44 -6.54 -6.39
CA LEU A 210 -17.37 -6.37 -7.52
C LEU A 210 -16.66 -5.90 -8.81
N ILE A 211 -15.48 -5.31 -8.74
CA ILE A 211 -14.70 -5.03 -9.95
C ILE A 211 -13.87 -6.26 -10.34
N VAL A 212 -13.23 -6.90 -9.36
CA VAL A 212 -12.35 -8.05 -9.61
C VAL A 212 -13.08 -9.26 -10.20
N LEU A 213 -14.31 -9.56 -9.75
CA LEU A 213 -15.02 -10.77 -10.16
C LEU A 213 -15.82 -10.59 -11.47
N PRO A 214 -16.83 -9.71 -11.55
CA PRO A 214 -17.59 -9.52 -12.79
C PRO A 214 -16.99 -8.47 -13.73
N GLY A 215 -15.94 -7.72 -13.35
CA GLY A 215 -15.40 -6.65 -14.18
C GLY A 215 -16.32 -5.44 -14.29
N ARG A 216 -17.10 -5.15 -13.24
CA ARG A 216 -18.00 -3.99 -13.23
C ARG A 216 -18.11 -3.39 -11.85
N GLY A 217 -17.77 -2.12 -11.70
CA GLY A 217 -17.96 -1.42 -10.44
C GLY A 217 -19.42 -1.33 -9.97
N PRO A 218 -19.65 -1.20 -8.66
CA PRO A 218 -20.99 -1.11 -8.12
C PRO A 218 -21.70 0.19 -8.52
N ASP A 219 -22.95 0.11 -8.98
CA ASP A 219 -23.74 1.29 -9.37
C ASP A 219 -23.82 2.35 -8.26
N PHE A 220 -23.86 1.93 -6.98
CA PHE A 220 -23.93 2.85 -5.85
C PHE A 220 -22.69 3.74 -5.70
N TYR A 221 -21.52 3.38 -6.25
CA TYR A 221 -20.32 4.23 -6.20
C TYR A 221 -20.52 5.54 -6.97
N ARG A 222 -21.35 5.52 -8.01
CA ARG A 222 -21.65 6.68 -8.86
C ARG A 222 -22.70 7.61 -8.27
N HIS A 223 -23.35 7.22 -7.18
CA HIS A 223 -24.36 8.06 -6.55
C HIS A 223 -23.74 9.34 -5.97
N PRO A 224 -24.36 10.51 -6.18
CA PRO A 224 -23.90 11.76 -5.58
C PRO A 224 -24.03 11.68 -4.06
N THR A 225 -23.08 12.31 -3.37
CA THR A 225 -23.12 12.45 -1.90
C THR A 225 -23.77 13.77 -1.50
N PHE A 226 -23.85 14.01 -0.19
CA PHE A 226 -24.25 15.29 0.36
C PHE A 226 -23.21 16.41 0.14
N ILE A 227 -21.99 16.07 -0.32
CA ILE A 227 -20.93 17.03 -0.63
C ILE A 227 -20.99 17.34 -2.14
N PRO A 228 -21.19 18.61 -2.53
CA PRO A 228 -21.25 19.00 -3.94
C PRO A 228 -20.01 18.55 -4.72
N GLY A 229 -20.20 17.91 -5.87
CA GLY A 229 -19.12 17.41 -6.73
C GLY A 229 -18.40 16.16 -6.23
N MET A 230 -18.90 15.51 -5.17
CA MET A 230 -18.35 14.26 -4.67
C MET A 230 -19.36 13.13 -4.82
N ILE A 231 -18.92 12.04 -5.45
CA ILE A 231 -19.67 10.79 -5.52
C ILE A 231 -19.24 9.82 -4.42
N LEU A 232 -20.09 8.83 -4.14
CA LEU A 232 -19.93 7.94 -3.00
C LEU A 232 -18.63 7.13 -3.09
N GLY A 233 -18.24 6.66 -4.28
CA GLY A 233 -17.00 5.92 -4.49
C GLY A 233 -15.76 6.72 -4.07
N LYS A 234 -15.68 7.99 -4.49
CA LYS A 234 -14.59 8.91 -4.13
C LYS A 234 -14.55 9.22 -2.63
N LEU A 235 -15.72 9.39 -2.01
CA LEU A 235 -15.82 9.60 -0.55
C LEU A 235 -15.32 8.37 0.22
N VAL A 236 -15.80 7.18 -0.14
CA VAL A 236 -15.40 5.91 0.50
C VAL A 236 -13.90 5.69 0.35
N ASP A 237 -13.35 5.90 -0.84
CA ASP A 237 -11.92 5.73 -1.10
C ASP A 237 -11.06 6.72 -0.31
N THR A 238 -11.49 7.99 -0.24
CA THR A 238 -10.80 9.02 0.55
C THR A 238 -10.78 8.68 2.03
N LEU A 239 -11.95 8.31 2.60
CA LEU A 239 -12.05 7.89 3.99
C LEU A 239 -11.20 6.65 4.24
N TRP A 240 -11.28 5.66 3.36
CA TRP A 240 -10.49 4.43 3.46
C TRP A 240 -8.98 4.70 3.45
N MET A 241 -8.50 5.58 2.56
CA MET A 241 -7.10 5.99 2.50
C MET A 241 -6.64 6.71 3.78
N ILE A 242 -7.46 7.63 4.31
CA ILE A 242 -7.16 8.29 5.58
C ILE A 242 -7.05 7.24 6.70
N MET A 243 -8.01 6.33 6.76
CA MET A 243 -8.08 5.33 7.82
C MET A 243 -7.01 4.25 7.72
N ASN A 244 -6.56 3.84 6.52
CA ASN A 244 -5.66 2.69 6.36
C ASN A 244 -4.24 3.05 5.94
N ALA A 245 -4.00 4.24 5.38
CA ALA A 245 -2.67 4.69 4.98
C ALA A 245 -2.14 5.84 5.87
N VAL A 246 -2.98 6.83 6.17
CA VAL A 246 -2.53 8.06 6.86
C VAL A 246 -2.49 7.88 8.38
N ILE A 247 -3.62 7.49 8.99
CA ILE A 247 -3.72 7.32 10.44
C ILE A 247 -2.76 6.22 10.96
N PRO A 248 -2.65 5.03 10.33
CA PRO A 248 -1.73 4.00 10.79
C PRO A 248 -0.27 4.42 10.73
N PHE A 249 0.12 5.24 9.76
CA PHE A 249 1.45 5.83 9.71
C PHE A 249 1.69 6.76 10.91
N GLY A 250 0.71 7.61 11.24
CA GLY A 250 0.75 8.44 12.45
C GLY A 250 0.87 7.60 13.72
N ILE A 251 0.09 6.52 13.85
CA ILE A 251 0.17 5.60 14.99
C ILE A 251 1.56 4.95 15.07
N ALA A 252 2.08 4.44 13.95
CA ALA A 252 3.40 3.83 13.90
C ALA A 252 4.52 4.82 14.28
N TYR A 253 4.44 6.06 13.83
CA TYR A 253 5.38 7.11 14.19
C TYR A 253 5.32 7.42 15.69
N VAL A 254 4.13 7.56 16.27
CA VAL A 254 3.99 7.80 17.70
C VAL A 254 4.48 6.59 18.52
N ARG A 255 4.21 5.36 18.08
CA ARG A 255 4.77 4.13 18.69
C ARG A 255 6.29 4.15 18.69
N MET A 256 6.91 4.46 17.55
CA MET A 256 8.37 4.55 17.42
C MET A 256 9.00 5.52 18.43
N LEU A 257 8.32 6.63 18.75
CA LEU A 257 8.83 7.61 19.73
C LEU A 257 8.72 7.15 21.20
N ASN A 258 7.89 6.15 21.48
CA ASN A 258 7.52 5.75 22.85
C ASN A 258 7.89 4.31 23.21
N GLU A 259 8.25 3.49 22.22
CA GLU A 259 8.70 2.12 22.41
C GLU A 259 10.23 2.06 22.51
N GLU A 260 10.76 1.06 23.21
CA GLU A 260 12.21 0.87 23.29
C GLU A 260 12.78 0.56 21.90
N PRO A 261 13.86 1.26 21.48
CA PRO A 261 14.43 1.05 20.16
C PRO A 261 15.04 -0.34 20.05
N ILE A 262 14.83 -0.99 18.90
CA ILE A 262 15.50 -2.25 18.57
C ILE A 262 17.00 -1.97 18.44
N THR A 263 17.79 -2.48 19.39
CA THR A 263 19.25 -2.38 19.36
C THR A 263 19.83 -3.61 18.68
N ILE A 264 20.44 -3.41 17.51
CA ILE A 264 21.14 -4.48 16.78
C ILE A 264 22.62 -4.41 17.16
N VAL A 265 23.11 -5.44 17.87
CA VAL A 265 24.52 -5.54 18.25
C VAL A 265 25.22 -6.52 17.32
N PHE A 266 26.13 -6.01 16.48
CA PHE A 266 27.02 -6.85 15.69
C PHE A 266 28.17 -7.32 16.58
N THR A 267 28.18 -8.61 16.90
CA THR A 267 29.31 -9.23 17.60
C THR A 267 30.15 -10.01 16.61
N GLN A 268 31.46 -9.82 16.66
CA GLN A 268 32.41 -10.71 16.00
C GLN A 268 32.86 -11.70 17.06
N ASN A 269 32.61 -12.99 16.86
CA ASN A 269 33.31 -14.02 17.64
C ASN A 269 34.81 -13.75 17.50
N THR A 270 35.50 -13.68 18.63
CA THR A 270 36.92 -13.35 18.84
C THR A 270 37.77 -13.47 17.57
N PRO A 271 38.57 -12.45 17.18
CA PRO A 271 39.38 -12.52 15.98
C PRO A 271 40.22 -13.80 15.98
N ILE A 272 39.97 -14.67 14.99
CA ILE A 272 40.65 -15.96 14.79
C ILE A 272 42.19 -15.78 14.71
N TYR A 273 42.66 -14.56 14.44
CA TYR A 273 44.07 -14.21 14.33
C TYR A 273 44.80 -14.00 15.66
N GLU A 274 44.15 -13.97 16.83
CA GLU A 274 44.86 -13.95 18.12
C GLU A 274 45.49 -15.31 18.49
N GLY A 275 45.05 -16.40 17.84
CA GLY A 275 45.69 -17.72 17.96
C GLY A 275 47.03 -17.85 17.21
N ALA A 276 47.33 -16.94 16.27
CA ALA A 276 48.58 -16.96 15.52
C ALA A 276 49.72 -16.17 16.22
N GLN A 277 49.40 -15.26 17.15
CA GLN A 277 50.42 -14.57 17.96
C GLN A 277 50.79 -15.34 19.24
N ALA A 278 49.90 -16.17 19.78
CA ALA A 278 50.22 -17.02 20.93
C ALA A 278 51.23 -18.12 20.59
N GLN A 279 51.17 -18.73 19.40
CA GLN A 279 52.12 -19.77 18.99
C GLN A 279 53.50 -19.23 18.54
N ALA A 280 53.57 -17.96 18.11
CA ALA A 280 54.83 -17.31 17.76
C ALA A 280 55.65 -16.83 18.98
N THR A 281 55.05 -16.80 20.18
CA THR A 281 55.73 -16.35 21.41
C THR A 281 56.25 -17.52 22.26
N GLU A 282 55.70 -18.73 22.09
CA GLU A 282 56.22 -19.95 22.75
C GLU A 282 57.41 -20.59 22.01
N THR A 283 57.56 -20.36 20.70
CA THR A 283 58.71 -20.92 19.93
C THR A 283 60.00 -20.11 20.06
N THR A 284 59.95 -18.86 20.53
CA THR A 284 61.14 -18.00 20.74
C THR A 284 61.76 -18.13 22.13
N ASN A 285 61.07 -18.74 23.10
CA ASN A 285 61.56 -18.91 24.47
C ASN A 285 62.12 -20.31 24.78
N LEU A 286 62.22 -21.20 23.77
CA LEU A 286 62.84 -22.53 23.89
C LEU A 286 64.24 -22.63 23.27
N VAL A 287 64.82 -21.49 22.85
CA VAL A 287 66.21 -21.41 22.39
C VAL A 287 66.88 -20.20 23.05
N ASN A 288 67.21 -20.34 24.35
CA ASN A 288 68.32 -19.68 25.05
C ASN A 288 68.45 -20.25 26.47
#